data_AF-A0A7C6K2Z1-F1
#
_entry.id   AF-A0A7C6K2Z1-F1
#
_cell.length_a   1.000
_cell.length_b   1.000
_cell.length_c   1.000
_cell.angle_alpha   90.00
_cell.angle_beta   90.00
_cell.angle_gamma   90.00
#
_symmetry.space_group_name_H-M   'P 1'
#
loop_
_entity.id
_entity.type
_entity.pdbx_description
1 polymer ?
#
loop_
_entity_poly.entity_id
_entity_poly.type
_entity_poly.pdbx_seq_one_letter_code
_entity_poly.pdbx_strand_id
1 'polypeptide(L)'
;MLVDMLKEINDMEAFSKKALANKLNTSESMIEHLLTQLKRMGYIEEEEMPNNFCNKKCAGCNIKCSVNIANSLYITDKGKKLLTYK
;
A
#
# COMPACT_ATOMS: atom_id res chain seq x y z
N MET A 1 15.77 7.52 -3.59
CA MET A 1 14.96 6.29 -3.72
C MET A 1 13.88 6.15 -2.65
N LEU A 2 14.18 6.09 -1.34
CA LEU A 2 13.11 5.96 -0.31
C LEU A 2 12.12 7.13 -0.32
N VAL A 3 12.62 8.36 -0.39
CA VAL A 3 11.77 9.56 -0.48
C VAL A 3 10.98 9.58 -1.78
N ASP A 4 11.61 9.20 -2.90
CA ASP A 4 10.94 9.16 -4.21
C ASP A 4 9.83 8.12 -4.23
N MET A 5 10.06 6.95 -3.63
CA MET A 5 9.03 5.94 -3.45
C MET A 5 7.88 6.43 -2.55
N LEU A 6 8.20 7.12 -1.45
CA LEU A 6 7.18 7.68 -0.57
C LEU A 6 6.31 8.74 -1.28
N LYS A 7 6.92 9.54 -2.17
CA LYS A 7 6.20 10.48 -3.06
C LYS A 7 5.29 9.72 -4.02
N GLU A 8 5.82 8.72 -4.72
CA GLU A 8 5.00 7.93 -5.64
C GLU A 8 3.83 7.22 -4.95
N ILE A 9 4.01 6.72 -3.72
CA ILE A 9 2.92 6.15 -2.92
C ILE A 9 1.88 7.23 -2.57
N ASN A 10 2.32 8.45 -2.24
CA ASN A 10 1.42 9.56 -1.89
C ASN A 10 0.55 10.01 -3.07
N ASP A 11 1.10 9.94 -4.28
CA ASP A 11 0.47 10.44 -5.50
C ASP A 11 -0.35 9.37 -6.23
N MET A 12 -0.28 8.10 -5.79
CA MET A 12 -1.06 7.00 -6.35
C MET A 12 -2.46 6.92 -5.72
N GLU A 13 -3.49 6.87 -6.57
CA GLU A 13 -4.86 6.60 -6.14
C GLU A 13 -5.04 5.17 -5.61
N ALA A 14 -4.28 4.22 -6.17
CA ALA A 14 -4.32 2.81 -5.78
C ALA A 14 -2.91 2.21 -5.74
N PHE A 15 -2.60 1.51 -4.65
CA PHE A 15 -1.29 0.91 -4.44
C PHE A 15 -1.07 -0.31 -5.36
N SER A 16 0.09 -0.34 -6.03
CA SER A 16 0.52 -1.47 -6.86
C SER A 16 2.05 -1.59 -6.88
N LYS A 17 2.58 -2.72 -6.39
CA LYS A 17 4.03 -3.00 -6.39
C LYS A 17 4.62 -2.99 -7.80
N LYS A 18 3.91 -3.61 -8.77
CA LYS A 18 4.29 -3.62 -10.18
C LYS A 18 4.33 -2.22 -10.78
N ALA A 19 3.33 -1.39 -10.47
CA ALA A 19 3.29 -0.01 -10.97
C ALA A 19 4.46 0.81 -10.41
N LEU A 20 4.78 0.66 -9.12
CA LEU A 20 5.93 1.30 -8.49
C LEU A 20 7.25 0.84 -9.09
N ALA A 21 7.42 -0.47 -9.30
CA ALA A 21 8.62 -1.06 -9.91
C ALA A 21 8.87 -0.45 -11.30
N ASN A 22 7.82 -0.36 -12.13
CA ASN A 22 7.90 0.27 -13.45
C ASN A 22 8.23 1.77 -13.36
N LYS A 23 7.54 2.54 -12.50
CA LYS A 23 7.78 3.99 -12.37
C LYS A 23 9.19 4.31 -11.86
N LEU A 24 9.68 3.54 -10.90
CA LEU A 24 11.00 3.74 -10.29
C LEU A 24 12.12 3.00 -11.03
N ASN A 25 11.81 2.38 -12.18
CA ASN A 25 12.73 1.60 -13.01
C ASN A 25 13.55 0.58 -12.18
N THR A 26 12.85 -0.22 -11.38
CA THR A 26 13.44 -1.21 -10.47
C THR A 26 12.61 -2.49 -10.43
N SER A 27 13.05 -3.50 -9.66
CA SER A 27 12.32 -4.77 -9.51
C SER A 27 11.25 -4.70 -8.42
N GLU A 28 10.21 -5.54 -8.52
CA GLU A 28 9.23 -5.68 -7.43
C GLU A 28 9.87 -6.12 -6.10
N SER A 29 10.94 -6.92 -6.15
CA SER A 29 11.70 -7.29 -4.95
C SER A 29 12.38 -6.09 -4.27
N MET A 30 12.88 -5.14 -5.06
CA MET A 30 13.43 -3.90 -4.51
C MET A 30 12.32 -3.03 -3.92
N ILE A 31 11.15 -2.96 -4.55
CA ILE A 31 9.97 -2.30 -4.00
C ILE A 31 9.59 -2.91 -2.63
N GLU A 32 9.54 -4.23 -2.50
CA GLU A 32 9.25 -4.90 -1.22
C GLU A 32 10.28 -4.57 -0.13
N HIS A 33 11.56 -4.54 -0.50
CA HIS A 33 12.61 -4.13 0.41
C HIS A 33 12.40 -2.69 0.89
N LEU A 34 12.13 -1.76 -0.03
CA LEU A 34 11.92 -0.35 0.31
C LEU A 34 10.64 -0.12 1.13
N LEU A 35 9.54 -0.83 0.88
CA LEU A 35 8.35 -0.82 1.74
C LEU A 35 8.69 -1.22 3.17
N THR A 36 9.46 -2.30 3.31
CA THR A 36 9.90 -2.79 4.63
C THR A 36 10.70 -1.71 5.37
N GLN A 37 11.57 -1.00 4.66
CA GLN A 37 12.33 0.12 5.23
C GLN A 37 11.42 1.28 5.64
N LEU A 38 10.51 1.73 4.77
CA LEU A 38 9.57 2.82 5.06
C LEU A 38 8.67 2.49 6.26
N LYS A 39 8.20 1.24 6.36
CA LYS A 39 7.41 0.73 7.49
C LYS A 39 8.23 0.74 8.78
N ARG A 40 9.46 0.20 8.75
CA ARG A 40 10.40 0.22 9.89
C ARG A 40 10.71 1.64 10.37
N MET A 41 10.77 2.60 9.45
CA MET A 41 11.00 4.01 9.77
C MET A 41 9.75 4.75 10.27
N GLY A 42 8.58 4.12 10.22
CA GLY A 42 7.30 4.71 10.62
C GLY A 42 6.79 5.78 9.66
N TYR A 43 7.16 5.70 8.37
CA TYR A 43 6.64 6.62 7.35
C TYR A 43 5.38 6.10 6.66
N ILE A 44 5.19 4.79 6.66
CA ILE A 44 3.98 4.12 6.16
C ILE A 44 3.54 3.05 7.15
N GLU A 45 2.26 2.75 7.15
CA GLU A 45 1.64 1.69 7.93
C GLU A 45 0.64 0.90 7.07
N GLU A 46 0.36 -0.33 7.48
CA GLU A 46 -0.64 -1.19 6.84
C GLU A 46 -1.79 -1.38 7.82
N GLU A 47 -3.00 -1.08 7.38
CA GLU A 47 -4.22 -1.41 8.10
C GLU A 47 -4.71 -2.77 7.62
N GLU A 48 -4.74 -3.74 8.54
CA GLU A 48 -5.37 -5.03 8.30
C GLU A 48 -6.88 -4.83 8.25
N MET A 49 -7.47 -5.03 7.07
CA MET A 49 -8.92 -5.12 7.02
C MET A 49 -9.36 -6.46 7.62
N PRO A 50 -10.31 -6.47 8.57
CA PRO A 50 -10.84 -7.71 9.10
C PRO A 50 -11.42 -8.54 7.95
N ASN A 51 -10.98 -9.79 7.83
CA ASN A 51 -11.39 -10.80 6.84
C ASN A 51 -12.92 -11.03 6.75
N ASN A 52 -13.67 -10.41 7.65
CA ASN A 52 -15.09 -10.60 7.88
C ASN A 52 -15.94 -9.65 7.02
N PHE A 53 -15.33 -8.72 6.29
CA PHE A 53 -16.05 -7.64 5.58
C PHE A 53 -17.03 -8.18 4.52
N CYS A 54 -16.76 -9.36 3.96
CA CYS A 54 -17.62 -10.00 2.96
C CYS A 54 -18.51 -11.14 3.53
N ASN A 55 -18.75 -11.18 4.84
CA ASN A 55 -19.62 -12.21 5.45
C ASN A 55 -21.12 -11.99 5.20
N LYS A 56 -21.52 -10.89 4.54
CA LYS A 56 -22.91 -10.66 4.17
C LYS A 56 -23.19 -11.39 2.85
N LYS A 57 -24.18 -12.30 2.87
CA LYS A 57 -24.77 -12.86 1.64
C LYS A 57 -25.28 -11.71 0.79
N CYS A 58 -24.54 -11.33 -0.25
CA CYS A 58 -25.05 -10.39 -1.24
C CYS A 58 -26.29 -11.04 -1.87
N ALA A 59 -27.43 -10.34 -1.89
CA ALA A 59 -28.74 -10.92 -2.19
C ALA A 59 -28.85 -11.60 -3.58
N GLY A 60 -27.86 -11.42 -4.46
CA GLY A 60 -27.84 -12.01 -5.80
C GLY A 60 -26.54 -12.72 -6.22
N CYS A 61 -25.49 -12.78 -5.39
CA CYS A 61 -24.24 -13.46 -5.78
C CYS A 61 -24.13 -14.85 -5.13
N ASN A 62 -24.16 -15.90 -5.94
CA ASN A 62 -23.94 -17.29 -5.50
C ASN A 62 -22.45 -17.68 -5.46
N ILE A 63 -21.55 -16.68 -5.40
CA ILE A 63 -20.10 -16.86 -5.44
C ILE A 63 -19.59 -16.86 -4.00
N LYS A 64 -18.84 -17.90 -3.61
CA LYS A 64 -18.00 -17.85 -2.40
C LYS A 64 -17.00 -16.71 -2.60
N CYS A 65 -17.23 -15.58 -1.92
CA CYS A 65 -16.34 -14.44 -1.97
C CYS A 65 -15.04 -14.80 -1.23
N SER A 66 -14.06 -15.36 -1.95
CA SER A 66 -12.68 -15.44 -1.48
C SER A 66 -12.03 -14.08 -1.73
N VAL A 67 -12.50 -13.05 -1.02
CA VAL A 67 -11.90 -11.73 -1.10
C VAL A 67 -10.61 -11.82 -0.30
N ASN A 68 -9.48 -11.91 -1.00
CA ASN A 68 -8.20 -11.54 -0.39
C ASN A 68 -8.27 -10.02 -0.22
N ILE A 69 -8.78 -9.58 0.93
CA ILE A 69 -8.87 -8.16 1.22
C ILE A 69 -7.42 -7.69 1.35
N ALA A 70 -6.98 -6.88 0.38
CA ALA A 70 -5.64 -6.33 0.39
C ALA A 70 -5.53 -5.38 1.60
N ASN A 71 -4.46 -5.52 2.38
CA ASN A 71 -4.14 -4.56 3.44
C ASN A 71 -4.06 -3.16 2.83
N SER A 72 -4.66 -2.19 3.51
CA SER A 72 -4.63 -0.80 3.04
C SER A 72 -3.32 -0.17 3.52
N LEU A 73 -2.51 0.29 2.58
CA LEU A 73 -1.27 1.01 2.87
C LEU A 73 -1.57 2.50 3.01
N TYR A 74 -1.12 3.14 4.09
CA TYR A 74 -1.29 4.59 4.28
C TYR A 74 -0.01 5.26 4.75
N ILE A 75 0.14 6.54 4.38
CA ILE A 75 1.27 7.38 4.80
C ILE A 75 0.96 8.01 6.15
N THR A 76 1.84 7.81 7.12
CA THR A 76 1.71 8.38 8.47
C THR A 76 1.92 9.89 8.45
N ASP A 77 1.54 10.60 9.52
CA ASP A 77 1.83 12.03 9.65
C ASP A 77 3.33 12.34 9.60
N LYS A 78 4.16 11.41 10.11
CA LYS A 78 5.62 11.49 10.01
C LYS A 78 6.08 11.42 8.54
N GLY A 79 5.48 10.52 7.76
CA GLY A 79 5.73 10.40 6.32
C GLY A 79 5.32 11.66 5.56
N LYS A 80 4.12 12.19 5.83
CA LYS A 80 3.64 13.44 5.22
C LYS A 80 4.55 14.63 5.50
N LYS A 81 4.99 14.79 6.76
CA LYS A 81 5.96 15.83 7.13
C LYS A 81 7.24 15.73 6.30
N LEU A 82 7.79 14.52 6.09
CA LEU A 82 8.98 14.33 5.27
C LEU A 82 8.81 14.83 3.82
N LEU A 83 7.59 14.75 3.28
CA LEU A 83 7.28 15.23 1.93
C LEU A 83 7.11 16.76 1.85
N THR A 84 6.74 17.42 2.94
CA THR A 84 6.55 18.89 2.99
C THR A 84 7.86 19.67 3.12
N TYR A 85 8.92 19.07 3.68
CA TYR A 85 10.21 19.75 3.91
C TYR A 85 11.17 19.73 2.69
N LYS A 86 10.71 19.34 1.50
CA LYS A 86 11.57 19.14 0.32
C LYS A 86 11.03 19.79 -0.95
#